data_AF-A0A1I0M3Y2-F1
#
_entry.id   AF-A0A1I0M3Y2-F1
#
_cell.length_a   1.000
_cell.length_b   1.000
_cell.length_c   1.000
_cell.angle_alpha   90.00
_cell.angle_beta   90.00
_cell.angle_gamma   90.00
#
_symmetry.space_group_name_H-M   'P 1'
#
loop_
_entity.id
_entity.type
_entity.pdbx_description
1 polymer ?
#
loop_
_entity_poly.entity_id
_entity_poly.type
_entity_poly.pdbx_seq_one_letter_code
_entity_poly.pdbx_strand_id
1 'polypeptide(L)' 'MSLSTFLSELFSDADSTTESPETATAEASEHGDEVPSVTVVHECRDCGTNVSVGTSQCPTCESEDIVSYSID' A
#
# COMPACT_ATOMS: atom_id res chain seq x y z
N MET A 1 28.84 9.06 24.40
CA MET A 1 28.67 9.22 22.94
C MET A 1 27.17 9.30 22.69
N SER A 2 26.65 10.50 22.47
CA SER A 2 25.22 10.82 22.56
C SER A 2 24.47 10.56 21.24
N LEU A 3 23.25 10.04 21.34
CA LEU A 3 22.36 9.69 20.21
C LEU A 3 21.90 10.89 19.36
N SER A 4 22.24 12.11 19.77
CA SER A 4 21.79 13.35 19.12
C SER A 4 22.46 13.63 17.76
N THR A 5 23.60 13.01 17.45
CA THR A 5 24.32 13.25 16.19
C THR A 5 23.74 12.49 14.99
N PHE A 6 23.15 11.31 15.21
CA PHE A 6 22.67 10.46 14.12
C PHE A 6 21.43 11.00 13.39
N LEU A 7 20.63 11.84 14.04
CA LEU A 7 19.41 12.38 13.44
C LEU A 7 19.68 13.58 12.52
N SER A 8 20.84 14.24 12.63
CA SER A 8 21.16 15.37 11.75
C SER A 8 21.58 14.95 10.34
N GLU A 9 22.06 13.71 10.14
CA GLU A 9 22.43 13.22 8.80
C GLU A 9 21.23 12.75 7.98
N LEU A 10 20.14 12.30 8.61
CA LEU A 10 18.99 11.73 7.90
C LEU A 10 18.11 12.78 7.18
N PHE A 11 18.21 14.06 7.58
CA PHE A 11 17.43 15.15 7.00
C PHE A 11 18.22 16.03 6.02
N SER A 12 19.49 15.69 5.74
CA SER A 12 20.31 16.42 4.77
C SER A 12 20.26 15.85 3.35
N ASP A 13 19.66 14.67 3.15
CA ASP A 13 19.52 14.02 1.84
C ASP A 13 18.04 13.95 1.43
N ALA A 14 17.45 15.12 1.23
CA ALA A 14 16.16 15.26 0.57
C ALA A 14 16.28 16.35 -0.50
N ASP A 15 17.28 16.21 -1.39
CA ASP A 15 17.31 16.99 -2.62
C ASP A 15 16.37 16.31 -3.62
N SER A 16 15.21 16.93 -3.75
CA SER A 16 14.09 16.53 -4.58
C SER A 16 14.46 16.66 -6.05
N THR A 17 15.09 15.63 -6.64
CA THR A 17 15.17 15.52 -8.11
C THR A 17 13.81 15.03 -8.62
N THR A 18 12.91 15.99 -8.85
CA THR A 18 11.69 15.77 -9.63
C THR A 18 12.00 16.13 -11.08
N GLU A 19 12.59 15.18 -11.81
CA GLU A 19 12.55 15.19 -13.26
C GLU A 19 11.34 14.36 -13.74
N SER A 20 10.57 15.03 -14.59
CA SER A 20 9.25 14.70 -15.12
C SER A 20 9.15 13.31 -15.77
N PRO A 21 7.95 12.71 -15.78
CA PRO A 21 7.39 12.43 -17.09
C PRO A 21 6.05 13.14 -17.28
N GLU A 22 6.04 14.03 -18.26
CA GLU A 22 4.85 14.45 -18.96
C GLU A 22 4.37 13.23 -19.76
N THR A 23 3.31 12.57 -19.29
CA THR A 23 2.49 11.73 -20.16
C THR A 23 1.02 11.99 -19.82
N ALA A 24 0.34 12.51 -20.83
CA ALA A 24 -1.01 13.03 -20.82
C ALA A 24 -2.07 11.97 -20.50
N THR A 25 -3.28 12.49 -20.24
CA THR A 25 -4.60 11.84 -20.23
C THR A 25 -4.90 10.98 -18.98
N ALA A 26 -5.97 11.20 -18.22
CA ALA A 26 -7.28 11.72 -18.60
C ALA A 26 -7.86 12.62 -17.50
N GLU A 27 -8.43 13.74 -17.94
CA GLU A 27 -9.47 14.44 -17.20
C GLU A 27 -10.70 13.53 -17.18
N ALA A 28 -10.80 12.68 -16.16
CA ALA A 28 -12.04 12.00 -15.82
C ALA A 28 -12.73 12.84 -14.76
N SER A 29 -13.48 13.82 -15.26
CA SER A 29 -14.78 14.25 -14.75
C SER A 29 -15.03 14.06 -13.25
N GLU A 30 -15.04 15.18 -12.52
CA GLU A 30 -15.85 15.32 -11.32
C GLU A 30 -17.33 15.10 -11.70
N HIS A 31 -17.81 13.87 -11.56
CA HIS A 31 -19.24 13.56 -11.60
C HIS A 31 -19.53 12.55 -10.50
N GLY A 32 -20.17 13.05 -9.44
CA GLY A 32 -20.58 12.28 -8.29
C GLY A 32 -21.49 11.12 -8.71
N ASP A 33 -20.93 9.93 -8.62
CA ASP A 33 -21.64 8.74 -8.19
C ASP A 33 -20.72 8.18 -7.10
N GLU A 34 -21.07 8.46 -5.84
CA GLU A 34 -20.42 7.86 -4.68
C GLU A 34 -20.77 6.36 -4.68
N VAL A 35 -20.23 5.62 -5.64
CA VAL A 35 -20.22 4.16 -5.57
C VAL A 35 -19.51 3.85 -4.25
N PRO A 36 -20.18 3.22 -3.26
CA PRO A 36 -19.49 2.87 -2.03
C PRO A 36 -18.27 2.06 -2.43
N SER A 37 -17.09 2.61 -2.16
CA SER A 37 -15.83 1.98 -2.53
C SER A 37 -15.64 0.79 -1.59
N VAL A 38 -16.24 -0.34 -1.97
CA VAL A 38 -16.16 -1.57 -1.18
C VAL A 38 -14.69 -1.95 -1.08
N THR A 39 -14.16 -1.87 0.14
CA THR A 39 -12.77 -2.22 0.40
C THR A 39 -12.72 -3.73 0.62
N VAL A 40 -12.07 -4.46 -0.28
CA VAL A 40 -11.87 -5.90 -0.13
C VAL A 40 -10.49 -6.17 0.47
N VAL A 41 -10.47 -6.86 1.60
CA VAL A 41 -9.25 -7.28 2.30
C VAL A 41 -9.05 -8.78 2.09
N HIS A 42 -7.82 -9.18 1.80
CA HIS A 42 -7.41 -10.59 1.73
C HIS A 42 -6.45 -10.89 2.89
N GLU A 43 -6.74 -11.92 3.67
CA GLU A 43 -6.00 -12.25 4.89
C GLU A 43 -5.77 -13.76 5.02
N CYS A 44 -4.60 -14.17 5.50
CA CYS A 44 -4.34 -15.55 5.87
C CYS A 44 -5.00 -15.89 7.21
N ARG A 45 -5.83 -16.94 7.24
CA ARG A 45 -6.57 -17.32 8.45
C ARG A 45 -5.71 -17.92 9.55
N ASP A 46 -4.57 -18.50 9.19
CA ASP A 46 -3.67 -19.15 10.14
C ASP A 46 -2.82 -18.15 10.93
N CYS A 47 -2.37 -17.06 10.30
CA CYS A 47 -1.42 -16.13 10.91
C CYS A 47 -1.85 -14.66 10.91
N GLY A 48 -2.96 -14.31 10.24
CA GLY A 48 -3.48 -12.94 10.17
C GLY A 48 -2.73 -12.01 9.21
N THR A 49 -1.79 -12.52 8.41
CA THR A 49 -1.07 -11.68 7.43
C THR A 49 -2.00 -11.26 6.31
N ASN A 50 -2.00 -9.96 6.00
CA ASN A 50 -2.69 -9.42 4.83
C ASN A 50 -1.92 -9.74 3.56
N VAL A 51 -2.62 -10.17 2.51
CA VAL A 51 -2.04 -10.57 1.23
C VAL A 51 -2.68 -9.84 0.05
N SER A 52 -2.06 -9.90 -1.11
CA SER A 52 -2.61 -9.31 -2.33
C SER A 52 -3.73 -10.19 -2.90
N VAL A 53 -4.61 -9.58 -3.70
CA VAL A 53 -5.62 -10.32 -4.49
C VAL A 53 -4.96 -11.42 -5.33
N GLY A 54 -5.59 -12.59 -5.37
CA GLY A 54 -5.10 -13.74 -6.14
C GLY A 54 -3.93 -14.50 -5.49
N THR A 55 -3.51 -14.11 -4.28
CA THR A 55 -2.52 -14.89 -3.52
C THR A 55 -3.13 -16.22 -3.06
N SER A 56 -2.51 -17.33 -3.46
CA SER A 56 -2.93 -18.68 -3.06
C SER A 56 -2.15 -19.24 -1.87
N GLN A 57 -1.02 -18.65 -1.52
CA GLN A 57 -0.16 -19.10 -0.43
C GLN A 57 0.38 -17.91 0.39
N CYS A 58 0.28 -18.00 1.71
CA CYS A 58 0.76 -16.95 2.61
C CYS A 58 2.29 -16.84 2.57
N PRO A 59 2.86 -15.66 2.30
CA PRO A 59 4.32 -15.47 2.29
C PRO A 59 4.96 -15.54 3.68
N THR A 60 4.17 -15.54 4.75
CA THR A 60 4.66 -15.53 6.14
C THR A 60 4.69 -16.92 6.77
N CYS A 61 3.65 -17.73 6.55
CA CYS A 61 3.51 -19.04 7.19
C CYS A 61 3.30 -20.19 6.20
N GLU A 62 3.34 -19.91 4.89
CA GLU A 62 3.20 -20.90 3.81
C GLU A 62 1.84 -21.62 3.76
N SER A 63 0.87 -21.21 4.58
CA SER A 63 -0.50 -21.74 4.53
C SER A 63 -1.25 -21.29 3.28
N GLU A 64 -2.18 -22.13 2.82
CA GLU A 64 -3.05 -21.89 1.67
C GLU A 64 -4.44 -21.37 2.08
N ASP A 65 -4.72 -21.24 3.40
CA ASP A 65 -6.00 -20.75 3.93
C ASP A 65 -6.04 -19.21 3.87
N ILE A 66 -6.35 -18.69 2.68
CA ILE A 66 -6.54 -17.26 2.40
C ILE A 66 -8.04 -16.94 2.31
N VAL A 67 -8.52 -16.04 3.17
CA VAL A 67 -9.90 -15.57 3.18
C VAL A 67 -9.99 -14.14 2.65
N SER A 68 -11.17 -13.76 2.15
CA SER A 68 -11.43 -12.41 1.65
C SER A 68 -12.72 -11.88 2.25
N TYR A 69 -12.72 -10.61 2.68
CA TYR A 69 -13.92 -9.96 3.20
C TYR A 69 -14.03 -8.52 2.69
N SER A 70 -15.25 -8.06 2.55
CA SER A 70 -15.59 -6.71 2.14
C SER A 70 -15.94 -5.85 3.35
N ILE A 71 -15.43 -4.64 3.38
CA ILE A 71 -15.78 -3.60 4.36
C ILE A 71 -16.66 -2.57 3.63
N ASP A 72 -17.84 -2.32 4.19
CA ASP A 72 -18.82 -1.29 3.78
C ASP A 72 -18.69 -0.05 4.67
#